data_AF-A0A922ILH3-F1
#
_entry.id   AF-A0A922ILH3-F1
#
_cell.length_a   1.000
_cell.length_b   1.000
_cell.length_c   1.000
_cell.angle_alpha   90.00
_cell.angle_beta   90.00
_cell.angle_gamma   90.00
#
_symmetry.space_group_name_H-M   'P 1'
#
loop_
_entity.id
_entity.type
_entity.pdbx_description
1 polymer ?
#
loop_
_entity_poly.entity_id
_entity_poly.type
_entity_poly.pdbx_seq_one_letter_code
_entity_poly.pdbx_strand_id
1 'polypeptide(L)'
;MDVKSSQIDMDTLKEIMKLNKGELKALDYKVQKTRLDIEKLIGETNADLKNHGVQSDQVIECRRMFYESEHGARIFGHMIKTIHFNKFKSPLVTNYNFTELIDCFEKQKKHHQMEAANRNGSVCYINLPPQHIEVFENVNNGLDTLHFVKSEFSLYLFLTTFGWKLIY
;
A
#
# COMPACT_ATOMS: atom_id res chain seq x y z
N MET A 1 -10.80 38.25 19.47
CA MET A 1 -9.34 38.12 19.21
C MET A 1 -9.07 37.01 18.19
N ASP A 2 -10.03 36.70 17.31
CA ASP A 2 -10.16 35.35 16.75
C ASP A 2 -9.69 35.21 15.29
N VAL A 3 -9.61 36.32 14.55
CA VAL A 3 -9.24 36.31 13.13
C VAL A 3 -7.78 35.88 12.91
N LYS A 4 -6.87 36.20 13.85
CA LYS A 4 -5.45 35.82 13.75
C LYS A 4 -5.21 34.33 14.03
N SER A 5 -5.99 33.71 14.92
CA SER A 5 -5.85 32.28 15.24
C SER A 5 -6.30 31.41 14.08
N SER A 6 -7.47 31.72 13.50
CA SER A 6 -8.01 30.96 12.36
C SER A 6 -7.13 31.05 11.11
N GLN A 7 -6.44 32.17 10.90
CA GLN A 7 -5.53 32.35 9.78
C GLN A 7 -4.26 31.50 9.92
N ILE A 8 -3.68 31.44 11.12
CA ILE A 8 -2.49 30.61 11.43
C ILE A 8 -2.79 29.12 11.22
N ASP A 9 -3.96 28.67 11.63
CA ASP A 9 -4.40 27.27 11.46
C ASP A 9 -4.55 26.92 9.96
N MET A 10 -5.14 27.82 9.18
CA MET A 10 -5.31 27.64 7.74
C MET A 10 -3.99 27.70 6.96
N ASP A 11 -3.04 28.53 7.37
CA ASP A 11 -1.72 28.58 6.71
C ASP A 11 -0.88 27.35 7.06
N THR A 12 -0.97 26.86 8.30
CA THR A 12 -0.36 25.58 8.70
C THR A 12 -0.92 24.40 7.90
N LEU A 13 -2.25 24.38 7.69
CA LEU A 13 -2.93 23.38 6.89
C LEU A 13 -2.44 23.38 5.43
N LYS A 14 -2.28 24.57 4.81
CA LYS A 14 -1.76 24.69 3.44
C LYS A 14 -0.37 24.12 3.31
N GLU A 15 0.51 24.39 4.28
CA GLU A 15 1.87 23.84 4.27
C GLU A 15 1.87 22.31 4.39
N ILE A 16 1.03 21.72 5.26
CA ILE A 16 0.87 20.26 5.35
C ILE A 16 0.44 19.66 4.01
N MET A 17 -0.60 20.24 3.39
CA MET A 17 -1.10 19.75 2.11
C MET A 17 -0.06 19.88 1.00
N LYS A 18 0.73 20.95 1.01
CA LYS A 18 1.82 21.16 0.04
C LYS A 18 2.94 20.13 0.22
N LEU A 19 3.33 19.85 1.46
CA LEU A 19 4.32 18.82 1.78
C LEU A 19 3.83 17.44 1.33
N ASN A 20 2.62 17.04 1.72
CA ASN A 20 2.06 15.75 1.34
C ASN A 20 1.90 15.61 -0.19
N LYS A 21 1.55 16.69 -0.90
CA LYS A 21 1.53 16.71 -2.38
C LYS A 21 2.90 16.50 -3.01
N GLY A 22 3.96 17.02 -2.38
CA GLY A 22 5.34 16.76 -2.81
C GLY A 22 5.69 15.28 -2.68
N GLU A 23 5.43 14.69 -1.52
CA GLU A 23 5.63 13.26 -1.25
C GLU A 23 4.82 12.37 -2.19
N LEU A 24 3.55 12.72 -2.45
CA LEU A 24 2.70 12.00 -3.41
C LEU A 24 3.30 11.92 -4.81
N LYS A 25 3.89 13.02 -5.30
CA LYS A 25 4.54 13.02 -6.62
C LYS A 25 5.79 12.13 -6.63
N ALA A 26 6.58 12.17 -5.57
CA ALA A 26 7.76 11.32 -5.44
C ALA A 26 7.37 9.83 -5.35
N LEU A 27 6.33 9.51 -4.58
CA LEU A 27 5.80 8.17 -4.44
C LEU A 27 5.16 7.66 -5.73
N ASP A 28 4.39 8.48 -6.45
CA ASP A 28 3.83 8.09 -7.76
C ASP A 28 4.93 7.71 -8.74
N TYR A 29 5.97 8.56 -8.86
CA TYR A 29 7.14 8.23 -9.68
C TYR A 29 7.80 6.92 -9.25
N LYS A 30 7.98 6.71 -7.94
CA LYS A 30 8.54 5.45 -7.40
C LYS A 30 7.65 4.26 -7.71
N VAL A 31 6.33 4.36 -7.60
CA VAL A 31 5.38 3.29 -7.95
C VAL A 31 5.55 2.93 -9.42
N GLN A 32 5.55 3.91 -10.33
CA GLN A 32 5.68 3.64 -11.76
C GLN A 32 7.02 2.98 -12.10
N LYS A 33 8.11 3.51 -11.56
CA LYS A 33 9.46 2.95 -11.78
C LYS A 33 9.57 1.52 -11.25
N THR A 34 9.19 1.32 -9.99
CA THR A 34 9.26 0.00 -9.33
C THR A 34 8.39 -1.02 -10.04
N ARG A 35 7.20 -0.62 -10.50
CA ARG A 35 6.33 -1.46 -11.33
C ARG A 35 7.05 -1.92 -12.60
N LEU A 36 7.66 -1.01 -13.35
CA LEU A 36 8.37 -1.35 -14.58
C LEU A 36 9.54 -2.31 -14.32
N ASP A 37 10.33 -2.06 -13.28
CA ASP A 37 11.47 -2.91 -12.91
C ASP A 37 11.01 -4.33 -12.55
N ILE A 38 9.89 -4.47 -11.85
CA ILE A 38 9.33 -5.78 -11.46
C ILE A 38 8.68 -6.50 -12.64
N GLU A 39 7.93 -5.81 -13.50
CA GLU A 39 7.36 -6.42 -14.69
C GLU A 39 8.46 -6.97 -15.61
N LYS A 40 9.60 -6.25 -15.70
CA LYS A 40 10.78 -6.73 -16.41
C LYS A 40 11.35 -8.00 -15.77
N LEU A 41 11.56 -7.99 -14.45
CA LEU A 41 12.08 -9.15 -13.70
C LEU A 41 11.16 -10.37 -13.82
N ILE A 42 9.85 -10.17 -13.75
CA ILE A 42 8.84 -11.21 -13.95
C ILE A 42 8.94 -11.77 -15.37
N GLY A 43 9.07 -10.92 -16.39
CA GLY A 43 9.25 -11.33 -17.77
C GLY A 43 10.50 -12.18 -17.98
N GLU A 44 11.64 -11.78 -17.39
CA GLU A 44 12.90 -12.53 -17.44
C GLU A 44 12.77 -13.89 -16.75
N THR A 45 12.16 -13.92 -15.56
CA THR A 45 11.92 -15.16 -14.79
C THR A 45 10.99 -16.12 -15.54
N ASN A 46 9.92 -15.61 -16.13
CA ASN A 46 9.00 -16.40 -16.94
C ASN A 46 9.66 -17.00 -18.17
N ALA A 47 10.53 -16.23 -18.84
CA ALA A 47 11.25 -16.72 -20.01
C ALA A 47 12.22 -17.86 -19.64
N ASP A 48 12.95 -17.72 -18.54
CA ASP A 48 13.87 -18.73 -18.03
C ASP A 48 13.13 -20.04 -17.67
N LEU A 49 12.10 -19.95 -16.83
CA LEU A 49 11.30 -21.11 -16.43
C LEU A 49 10.62 -21.81 -17.61
N LYS A 50 10.16 -21.04 -18.60
CA LYS A 50 9.58 -21.58 -19.83
C LYS A 50 10.60 -22.38 -20.65
N ASN A 51 11.86 -21.96 -20.70
CA ASN A 51 12.94 -22.73 -21.35
C ASN A 51 13.18 -24.09 -20.66
N HIS A 52 12.79 -24.20 -19.38
CA HIS A 52 12.81 -25.44 -18.60
C HIS A 52 11.48 -26.19 -18.59
N GLY A 53 10.49 -25.78 -19.39
CA GLY A 53 9.18 -26.43 -19.48
C GLY A 53 8.26 -26.18 -18.28
N VAL A 54 8.54 -25.15 -17.47
CA VAL A 54 7.79 -24.81 -16.26
C VAL A 54 6.87 -23.62 -16.53
N GLN A 55 5.60 -23.72 -16.11
CA GLN A 55 4.66 -22.59 -16.15
C GLN A 55 4.58 -21.89 -14.79
N SER A 56 4.78 -20.58 -14.77
CA SER A 56 4.93 -19.76 -13.55
C SER A 56 3.87 -18.67 -13.38
N ASP A 57 3.01 -18.44 -14.37
CA ASP A 57 2.04 -17.33 -14.34
C ASP A 57 1.09 -17.41 -13.14
N GLN A 58 0.61 -18.61 -12.81
CA GLN A 58 -0.25 -18.84 -11.64
C GLN A 58 0.47 -18.53 -10.33
N VAL A 59 1.77 -18.81 -10.26
CA VAL A 59 2.60 -18.57 -9.08
C VAL A 59 2.76 -17.06 -8.90
N ILE A 60 3.13 -16.35 -9.96
CA ILE A 60 3.28 -14.88 -9.94
C ILE A 60 1.99 -14.21 -9.53
N GLU A 61 0.86 -14.61 -10.11
CA GLU A 61 -0.43 -14.01 -9.79
C GLU A 61 -0.84 -14.30 -8.33
N CYS A 62 -0.58 -15.53 -7.86
CA CYS A 62 -0.77 -15.88 -6.44
C CYS A 62 0.09 -14.99 -5.52
N ARG A 63 1.36 -14.74 -5.89
CA ARG A 63 2.27 -13.88 -5.12
C ARG A 63 1.87 -12.40 -5.17
N ARG A 64 1.41 -11.88 -6.31
CA ARG A 64 0.85 -10.52 -6.43
C ARG A 64 -0.30 -10.31 -5.46
N MET A 65 -1.28 -11.20 -5.51
CA MET A 65 -2.44 -11.13 -4.60
C MET A 65 -2.03 -11.27 -3.13
N PHE A 66 -1.04 -12.11 -2.82
CA PHE A 66 -0.52 -12.25 -1.47
C PHE A 66 0.05 -10.93 -0.94
N TYR A 67 0.98 -10.30 -1.66
CA TYR A 67 1.59 -9.04 -1.21
C TYR A 67 0.61 -7.88 -1.22
N GLU A 68 -0.30 -7.83 -2.19
CA GLU A 68 -1.41 -6.87 -2.18
C GLU A 68 -2.23 -7.00 -0.89
N SER A 69 -2.53 -8.23 -0.50
CA SER A 69 -3.32 -8.51 0.69
C SER A 69 -2.56 -8.24 1.98
N GLU A 70 -1.30 -8.63 2.06
CA GLU A 70 -0.48 -8.37 3.24
C GLU A 70 -0.35 -6.86 3.51
N HIS A 71 0.02 -6.10 2.47
CA HIS A 71 0.17 -4.66 2.58
C HIS A 71 -1.18 -3.93 2.72
N GLY A 72 -2.22 -4.40 2.04
CA GLY A 72 -3.60 -3.93 2.19
C GLY A 72 -4.08 -3.98 3.63
N ALA A 73 -3.91 -5.12 4.30
CA ALA A 73 -4.27 -5.29 5.70
C ALA A 73 -3.53 -4.29 6.62
N ARG A 74 -2.23 -4.12 6.38
CA ARG A 74 -1.39 -3.18 7.14
C ARG A 74 -1.86 -1.74 6.96
N ILE A 75 -2.05 -1.30 5.71
CA ILE A 75 -2.38 0.09 5.42
C ILE A 75 -3.74 0.51 5.96
N PHE A 76 -4.76 -0.34 5.85
CA PHE A 76 -6.08 -0.05 6.43
C PHE A 76 -5.99 0.09 7.96
N GLY A 77 -5.18 -0.74 8.62
CA GLY A 77 -4.90 -0.60 10.05
C GLY A 77 -4.25 0.74 10.40
N HIS A 78 -3.31 1.22 9.59
CA HIS A 78 -2.69 2.54 9.77
C HIS A 78 -3.69 3.69 9.54
N MET A 79 -4.54 3.61 8.52
CA MET A 79 -5.57 4.62 8.24
C MET A 79 -6.55 4.76 9.40
N ILE A 80 -7.04 3.65 9.96
CA ILE A 80 -7.92 3.65 11.14
C ILE A 80 -7.26 4.34 12.34
N LYS A 81 -6.02 3.96 12.66
CA LYS A 81 -5.23 4.60 13.75
C LYS A 81 -5.06 6.10 13.51
N THR A 82 -4.78 6.48 12.27
CA THR A 82 -4.59 7.87 11.85
C THR A 82 -5.87 8.69 12.08
N ILE A 83 -7.03 8.15 11.72
CA ILE A 83 -8.33 8.79 12.00
C ILE A 83 -8.51 9.00 13.50
N HIS A 84 -8.34 7.95 14.31
CA HIS A 84 -8.54 8.05 15.75
C HIS A 84 -7.69 9.14 16.39
N PHE A 85 -6.44 9.31 15.93
CA PHE A 85 -5.53 10.31 16.47
C PHE A 85 -5.76 11.73 15.94
N ASN A 86 -6.18 11.88 14.68
CA ASN A 86 -6.23 13.19 14.01
C ASN A 86 -7.64 13.78 13.85
N LYS A 87 -8.72 13.03 14.10
CA LYS A 87 -10.10 13.47 13.81
C LYS A 87 -10.50 14.81 14.42
N PHE A 88 -9.85 15.27 15.49
CA PHE A 88 -10.11 16.56 16.13
C PHE A 88 -9.05 17.63 15.84
N LYS A 89 -8.05 17.32 15.00
CA LYS A 89 -6.86 18.17 14.78
C LYS A 89 -6.89 18.96 13.48
N SER A 90 -7.86 18.69 12.60
CA SER A 90 -7.98 19.39 11.32
C SER A 90 -9.33 20.10 11.25
N PRO A 91 -9.36 21.41 10.96
CA PRO A 91 -10.60 22.16 10.79
C PRO A 91 -11.39 21.73 9.54
N LEU A 92 -10.79 20.94 8.63
CA LEU A 92 -11.48 20.40 7.46
C LEU A 92 -12.50 19.31 7.80
N VAL A 93 -12.38 18.69 8.97
CA VAL A 93 -13.08 17.44 9.30
C VAL A 93 -13.73 17.46 10.68
N THR A 94 -13.80 18.63 11.33
CA THR A 94 -14.36 18.80 12.68
C THR A 94 -15.79 18.29 12.83
N ASN A 95 -16.57 18.29 11.75
CA ASN A 95 -17.95 17.77 11.74
C ASN A 95 -18.09 16.41 11.02
N TYR A 96 -16.98 15.79 10.61
CA TYR A 96 -17.00 14.56 9.83
C TYR A 96 -17.22 13.34 10.75
N ASN A 97 -18.25 12.55 10.46
CA ASN A 97 -18.45 11.28 11.14
C ASN A 97 -17.66 10.17 10.43
N PHE A 98 -16.60 9.70 11.08
CA PHE A 98 -15.71 8.68 10.51
C PHE A 98 -16.19 7.23 10.75
N THR A 99 -17.34 7.02 11.41
CA THR A 99 -17.80 5.67 11.79
C THR A 99 -17.91 4.75 10.58
N GLU A 100 -18.63 5.17 9.53
CA GLU A 100 -18.80 4.38 8.31
C GLU A 100 -17.47 4.10 7.59
N LEU A 101 -16.55 5.06 7.61
CA LEU A 101 -15.24 4.91 6.98
C LEU A 101 -14.36 3.91 7.76
N ILE A 102 -14.37 3.99 9.09
CA ILE A 102 -13.65 3.04 9.95
C ILE A 102 -14.22 1.63 9.78
N ASP A 103 -15.55 1.48 9.77
CA ASP A 103 -16.20 0.19 9.56
C ASP A 103 -15.87 -0.40 8.19
N CYS A 104 -15.81 0.43 7.16
CA CYS A 104 -15.35 0.03 5.83
C CYS A 104 -13.89 -0.47 5.88
N PHE A 105 -12.98 0.30 6.49
CA PHE A 105 -11.58 -0.07 6.60
C PHE A 105 -11.35 -1.34 7.43
N GLU A 106 -12.10 -1.56 8.52
CA GLU A 106 -12.00 -2.80 9.30
C GLU A 106 -12.49 -4.02 8.49
N LYS A 107 -13.54 -3.88 7.68
CA LYS A 107 -13.98 -4.95 6.76
C LYS A 107 -12.90 -5.27 5.72
N GLN A 108 -12.33 -4.25 5.08
CA GLN A 108 -11.28 -4.41 4.07
C GLN A 108 -10.01 -5.04 4.67
N LYS A 109 -9.58 -4.56 5.83
CA LYS A 109 -8.46 -5.13 6.58
C LYS A 109 -8.66 -6.62 6.86
N LYS A 110 -9.83 -7.02 7.38
CA LYS A 110 -10.14 -8.43 7.66
C LYS A 110 -10.11 -9.29 6.39
N HIS A 111 -10.69 -8.79 5.30
CA HIS A 111 -10.66 -9.48 4.01
C HIS A 111 -9.21 -9.74 3.57
N HIS A 112 -8.39 -8.69 3.52
CA HIS A 112 -6.99 -8.79 3.14
C HIS A 112 -6.15 -9.69 4.07
N GLN A 113 -6.40 -9.68 5.39
CA GLN A 113 -5.73 -10.60 6.32
C GLN A 113 -6.02 -12.06 5.98
N MET A 114 -7.27 -12.38 5.67
CA MET A 114 -7.69 -13.72 5.27
C MET A 114 -7.06 -14.13 3.93
N GLU A 115 -7.08 -13.24 2.93
CA GLU A 115 -6.52 -13.48 1.61
C GLU A 115 -5.00 -13.73 1.66
N ALA A 116 -4.26 -12.99 2.49
CA ALA A 116 -2.84 -13.17 2.70
C ALA A 116 -2.54 -14.51 3.40
N ALA A 117 -3.29 -14.86 4.46
CA ALA A 117 -3.11 -16.13 5.17
C ALA A 117 -3.33 -17.35 4.25
N ASN A 118 -4.33 -17.28 3.37
CA ASN A 118 -4.66 -18.37 2.45
C ASN A 118 -3.60 -18.62 1.36
N ARG A 119 -2.75 -17.64 1.06
CA ARG A 119 -1.77 -17.70 -0.04
C ARG A 119 -0.31 -17.83 0.44
N ASN A 120 -0.08 -17.88 1.75
CA ASN A 120 1.28 -17.93 2.30
C ASN A 120 1.85 -19.38 2.39
N GLY A 121 3.18 -19.50 2.42
CA GLY A 121 3.93 -20.64 2.98
C GLY A 121 4.23 -21.83 2.07
N SER A 122 3.47 -22.08 1.00
CA SER A 122 3.76 -23.14 0.00
C SER A 122 2.65 -23.25 -1.05
N VAL A 123 1.45 -22.74 -0.73
CA VAL A 123 0.26 -22.82 -1.59
C VAL A 123 0.51 -22.23 -2.98
N CYS A 124 1.16 -21.07 -3.07
CA CYS A 124 1.49 -20.47 -4.37
C CYS A 124 2.49 -21.29 -5.20
N TYR A 125 3.26 -22.19 -4.56
CA TYR A 125 4.33 -22.97 -5.18
C TYR A 125 3.97 -24.44 -5.36
N ILE A 126 2.74 -24.87 -5.04
CA ILE A 126 2.36 -26.29 -4.99
C ILE A 126 2.52 -27.03 -6.32
N ASN A 127 2.43 -26.29 -7.43
CA ASN A 127 2.58 -26.82 -8.79
C ASN A 127 3.99 -26.61 -9.37
N LEU A 128 4.92 -26.03 -8.59
CA LEU A 128 6.30 -25.83 -9.02
C LEU A 128 7.21 -26.95 -8.53
N PRO A 129 8.08 -27.48 -9.40
CA PRO A 129 9.15 -28.36 -8.95
C PRO A 129 10.04 -27.62 -7.93
N PRO A 130 10.44 -28.27 -6.82
CA PRO A 130 11.17 -27.61 -5.72
C PRO A 130 12.43 -26.86 -6.14
N GLN A 131 13.15 -27.38 -7.15
CA GLN A 131 14.37 -26.76 -7.67
C GLN A 131 14.17 -25.38 -8.32
N HIS A 132 12.93 -24.97 -8.60
CA HIS A 132 12.60 -23.68 -9.20
C HIS A 132 11.99 -22.68 -8.21
N ILE A 133 11.79 -23.05 -6.94
CA ILE A 133 11.15 -22.17 -5.95
C ILE A 133 12.06 -20.99 -5.61
N GLU A 134 13.36 -21.20 -5.46
CA GLU A 134 14.33 -20.15 -5.10
C GLU A 134 14.41 -19.03 -6.16
N VAL A 135 14.11 -19.33 -7.42
CA VAL A 135 14.09 -18.36 -8.53
C VAL A 135 13.09 -17.22 -8.26
N PHE A 136 12.06 -17.46 -7.45
CA PHE A 136 11.06 -16.45 -7.11
C PHE A 136 11.46 -15.50 -5.98
N GLU A 137 12.62 -15.67 -5.33
CA GLU A 137 13.04 -14.79 -4.23
C GLU A 137 13.14 -13.33 -4.67
N ASN A 138 13.77 -13.06 -5.82
CA ASN A 138 13.89 -11.70 -6.35
C ASN A 138 12.52 -11.13 -6.76
N VAL A 139 11.65 -11.96 -7.36
CA VAL A 139 10.28 -11.55 -7.71
C VAL A 139 9.49 -11.20 -6.46
N ASN A 140 9.62 -12.00 -5.40
CA ASN A 140 8.98 -11.76 -4.10
C ASN A 140 9.44 -10.45 -3.47
N ASN A 141 10.75 -10.21 -3.40
CA ASN A 141 11.32 -8.97 -2.87
C ASN A 141 10.87 -7.75 -3.68
N GLY A 142 10.79 -7.89 -5.00
CA GLY A 142 10.25 -6.89 -5.89
C GLY A 142 8.78 -6.58 -5.58
N LEU A 143 7.92 -7.60 -5.59
CA LEU A 143 6.49 -7.45 -5.30
C LEU A 143 6.24 -6.84 -3.91
N ASP A 144 6.97 -7.29 -2.89
CA ASP A 144 6.92 -6.71 -1.55
C ASP A 144 7.22 -5.20 -1.57
N THR A 145 8.31 -4.82 -2.25
CA THR A 145 8.70 -3.42 -2.40
C THR A 145 7.63 -2.59 -3.13
N LEU A 146 7.06 -3.11 -4.22
CA LEU A 146 6.01 -2.40 -4.96
C LEU A 146 4.78 -2.15 -4.10
N HIS A 147 4.30 -3.18 -3.40
CA HIS A 147 3.10 -3.07 -2.58
C HIS A 147 3.33 -2.24 -1.32
N PHE A 148 4.56 -2.21 -0.78
CA PHE A 148 4.97 -1.25 0.24
C PHE A 148 4.84 0.19 -0.27
N VAL A 149 5.48 0.54 -1.39
CA VAL A 149 5.45 1.91 -1.94
C VAL A 149 4.03 2.33 -2.33
N LYS A 150 3.22 1.41 -2.90
CA LYS A 150 1.80 1.66 -3.17
C LYS A 150 1.03 1.99 -1.89
N SER A 151 1.31 1.29 -0.80
CA SER A 151 0.66 1.53 0.50
C SER A 151 1.04 2.88 1.08
N GLU A 152 2.31 3.27 0.98
CA GLU A 152 2.75 4.62 1.35
C GLU A 152 2.03 5.68 0.50
N PHE A 153 1.96 5.49 -0.81
CA PHE A 153 1.22 6.40 -1.70
C PHE A 153 -0.24 6.57 -1.25
N SER A 154 -0.94 5.46 -0.98
CA SER A 154 -2.32 5.49 -0.48
C SER A 154 -2.45 6.21 0.86
N LEU A 155 -1.48 6.04 1.77
CA LEU A 155 -1.46 6.76 3.04
C LEU A 155 -1.34 8.27 2.84
N TYR A 156 -0.38 8.72 2.03
CA TYR A 156 -0.18 10.14 1.76
C TYR A 156 -1.35 10.76 1.01
N LEU A 157 -2.02 9.99 0.15
CA LEU A 157 -3.24 10.43 -0.53
C LEU A 157 -4.34 10.68 0.49
N PHE A 158 -4.54 9.72 1.40
CA PHE A 158 -5.48 9.83 2.49
C PHE A 158 -5.19 11.02 3.41
N LEU A 159 -3.94 11.21 3.82
CA LEU A 159 -3.52 12.34 4.66
C LEU A 159 -3.73 13.69 3.96
N THR A 160 -3.44 13.78 2.66
CA THR A 160 -3.67 14.99 1.86
C THR A 160 -5.16 15.33 1.81
N THR A 161 -6.02 14.34 1.63
CA THR A 161 -7.48 14.52 1.56
C THR A 161 -8.04 15.14 2.83
N PHE A 162 -7.57 14.71 4.01
CA PHE A 162 -8.08 15.18 5.30
C PHE A 162 -7.24 16.29 5.95
N GLY A 163 -6.16 16.71 5.29
CA GLY A 163 -5.25 17.74 5.80
C GLY A 163 -4.53 17.31 7.08
N TRP A 164 -4.13 16.04 7.15
CA TRP A 164 -3.45 15.47 8.31
C TRP A 164 -1.94 15.29 8.08
N LYS A 165 -1.19 15.26 9.18
CA LYS A 165 0.22 14.90 9.19
C LYS A 165 0.38 13.41 9.44
N LEU A 166 1.40 12.82 8.82
CA LEU A 166 1.88 11.49 9.15
C LEU A 166 2.45 11.52 10.58
N ILE A 167 2.13 10.51 11.38
CA ILE A 167 2.70 10.36 12.73
C ILE A 167 3.47 9.05 12.74
N TYR A 168 4.77 9.16 12.99
CA TYR A 168 5.67 8.03 13.23
C TYR A 168 5.52 7.54 14.67
#